data_AF-A0AA41DER5-F1
#
_entry.id   AF-A0AA41DER5-F1
#
_cell.length_a   1.000
_cell.length_b   1.000
_cell.length_c   1.000
_cell.angle_alpha   90.00
_cell.angle_beta   90.00
_cell.angle_gamma   90.00
#
_symmetry.space_group_name_H-M   'P 1'
#
loop_
_entity.id
_entity.type
_entity.pdbx_description
1 polymer ?
#
loop_
_entity_poly.entity_id
_entity_poly.type
_entity_poly.pdbx_seq_one_letter_code
_entity_poly.pdbx_strand_id
1 'polypeptide(L)'
;MSARPTPPSGWLDWTGDKGWIGQVTGLPDSTLHAYAGMAILTLSALVLRRKPWDWRCWLTVLVIETVNEAYDLLQPFYATDEGNLPASWFDIWNTMLCPTVILLTFGWLARRADGRER
;
A
#
# COMPACT_ATOMS: atom_id res chain seq x y z
N MET A 1 -29.45 -14.66 -12.23
CA MET A 1 -28.00 -14.50 -11.97
C MET A 1 -27.32 -14.44 -13.33
N SER A 2 -26.91 -13.25 -13.80
CA SER A 2 -26.16 -13.13 -15.05
C SER A 2 -24.80 -13.80 -14.86
N ALA A 3 -24.39 -14.65 -15.80
CA ALA A 3 -23.03 -15.18 -15.84
C ALA A 3 -22.06 -13.99 -15.90
N ARG A 4 -21.09 -13.96 -14.98
CA ARG A 4 -20.10 -12.89 -14.91
C ARG A 4 -19.15 -13.05 -16.12
N PRO A 5 -18.77 -11.96 -16.81
CA PRO A 5 -17.87 -12.07 -17.95
C PRO A 5 -16.53 -12.67 -17.52
N THR A 6 -16.00 -13.62 -18.30
CA THR A 6 -14.65 -14.14 -18.10
C THR A 6 -13.64 -13.18 -18.72
N PRO A 7 -12.54 -12.88 -18.03
CA PRO A 7 -11.51 -12.00 -18.58
C PRO A 7 -10.89 -12.63 -19.84
N PRO A 8 -10.50 -11.82 -20.84
CA PRO A 8 -9.84 -12.32 -22.04
C PRO A 8 -8.47 -12.93 -21.73
N SER A 9 -7.98 -13.80 -22.60
CA SER A 9 -6.64 -14.41 -22.45
C SER A 9 -5.55 -13.34 -22.44
N GLY A 10 -4.65 -13.38 -21.45
CA GLY A 10 -3.56 -12.42 -21.29
C GLY A 10 -3.94 -11.16 -20.49
N TRP A 11 -5.14 -11.11 -19.93
CA TRP A 11 -5.53 -10.08 -18.99
C TRP A 11 -4.77 -10.24 -17.67
N LEU A 12 -4.20 -9.16 -17.15
CA LEU A 12 -3.47 -9.19 -15.88
C LEU A 12 -4.43 -9.48 -14.73
N ASP A 13 -4.25 -10.60 -14.03
CA ASP A 13 -5.03 -10.92 -12.82
C ASP A 13 -4.24 -10.54 -11.56
N TRP A 14 -3.97 -9.24 -11.42
CA TRP A 14 -3.22 -8.73 -10.26
C TRP A 14 -3.90 -9.09 -8.93
N THR A 15 -5.24 -9.08 -8.89
CA THR A 15 -6.03 -9.42 -7.70
C THR A 15 -5.87 -10.90 -7.33
N GLY A 16 -5.89 -11.82 -8.29
CA GLY A 16 -5.60 -13.24 -8.07
C GLY A 16 -4.14 -13.49 -7.66
N ASP A 17 -3.19 -12.86 -8.37
CA ASP A 17 -1.75 -13.01 -8.12
C ASP A 17 -1.36 -12.52 -6.71
N LYS A 18 -1.89 -11.37 -6.27
CA LYS A 18 -1.64 -10.86 -4.91
C LYS A 18 -2.33 -11.73 -3.85
N GLY A 19 -3.54 -12.24 -4.13
CA GLY A 19 -4.28 -13.11 -3.22
C GLY A 19 -3.55 -14.42 -2.88
N TRP A 20 -2.71 -14.92 -3.81
CA TRP A 20 -1.84 -16.07 -3.55
C TRP A 20 -0.88 -15.83 -2.36
N ILE A 21 -0.40 -14.60 -2.16
CA ILE A 21 0.50 -14.25 -1.05
C ILE A 21 -0.22 -14.48 0.29
N GLY A 22 -1.47 -14.03 0.41
CA GLY A 22 -2.28 -14.27 1.62
C GLY A 22 -2.55 -15.75 1.86
N GLN A 23 -2.87 -16.50 0.80
CA GLN A 23 -3.13 -17.95 0.90
C GLN A 23 -1.89 -18.74 1.35
N VAL A 24 -0.70 -18.37 0.88
CA VAL A 24 0.54 -19.08 1.24
C VAL A 24 1.05 -18.67 2.62
N THR A 25 0.92 -17.40 2.99
CA THR A 25 1.40 -16.90 4.29
C THR A 25 0.42 -17.16 5.43
N GLY A 26 -0.87 -17.35 5.13
CA GLY A 26 -1.94 -17.44 6.12
C GLY A 26 -2.21 -16.13 6.86
N LEU A 27 -1.62 -15.02 6.40
CA LEU A 27 -1.81 -13.72 7.01
C LEU A 27 -3.16 -13.12 6.62
N PRO A 28 -3.83 -12.41 7.55
CA PRO A 28 -4.97 -11.57 7.19
C PRO A 28 -4.55 -10.53 6.15
N ASP A 29 -5.45 -10.24 5.22
CA ASP A 29 -5.21 -9.28 4.14
C ASP A 29 -4.77 -7.90 4.66
N SER A 30 -5.46 -7.38 5.67
CA SER A 30 -5.04 -6.17 6.38
C SER A 30 -3.59 -6.22 6.88
N THR A 31 -3.13 -7.36 7.40
CA THR A 31 -1.73 -7.48 7.85
C THR A 31 -0.76 -7.36 6.68
N LEU A 32 -1.13 -7.87 5.50
CA LEU A 32 -0.34 -7.71 4.28
C LEU A 32 -0.26 -6.25 3.85
N HIS A 33 -1.34 -5.48 3.91
CA HIS A 33 -1.35 -4.04 3.60
C HIS A 33 -0.37 -3.27 4.49
N ALA A 34 -0.38 -3.52 5.80
CA ALA A 34 0.57 -2.89 6.73
C ALA A 34 2.04 -3.24 6.40
N TYR A 35 2.33 -4.51 6.07
CA TYR A 35 3.68 -4.94 5.69
C TYR A 35 4.11 -4.42 4.31
N ALA A 36 3.19 -4.38 3.35
CA ALA A 36 3.42 -3.82 2.03
C ALA A 36 3.77 -2.34 2.13
N GLY A 37 3.03 -1.55 2.92
CA GLY A 37 3.34 -0.13 3.16
C GLY A 37 4.75 0.08 3.71
N MET A 38 5.16 -0.74 4.68
CA MET A 38 6.50 -0.67 5.26
C MET A 38 7.60 -1.13 4.29
N ALA A 39 7.34 -2.16 3.48
CA ALA A 39 8.26 -2.64 2.45
C ALA A 39 8.47 -1.57 1.38
N ILE A 40 7.38 -1.00 0.84
CA ILE A 40 7.42 0.07 -0.16
C ILE A 40 8.15 1.29 0.39
N LEU A 41 7.90 1.69 1.64
CA LEU A 41 8.60 2.82 2.26
C LEU A 41 10.12 2.59 2.30
N THR A 42 10.53 1.40 2.74
CA THR A 42 11.95 1.02 2.86
C THR A 42 12.62 0.95 1.50
N LEU A 43 11.97 0.31 0.52
CA LEU A 43 12.46 0.22 -0.85
C LEU A 43 12.55 1.61 -1.50
N SER A 44 11.56 2.47 -1.27
CA SER A 44 11.58 3.86 -1.76
C SER A 44 12.75 4.63 -1.17
N ALA A 45 13.03 4.47 0.12
CA ALA A 45 14.18 5.09 0.76
C ALA A 45 15.51 4.61 0.13
N LEU A 46 15.64 3.31 -0.16
CA LEU A 46 16.82 2.74 -0.82
C LEU A 46 16.99 3.26 -2.25
N VAL A 47 15.93 3.23 -3.06
CA VAL A 47 15.94 3.65 -4.47
C VAL A 47 16.19 5.15 -4.60
N LEU A 48 15.47 5.96 -3.82
CA LEU A 48 15.62 7.42 -3.84
C LEU A 48 16.87 7.90 -3.09
N ARG A 49 17.57 6.99 -2.39
CA ARG A 49 18.71 7.26 -1.51
C ARG A 49 18.39 8.35 -0.49
N ARG A 50 17.19 8.25 0.10
CA ARG A 50 16.65 9.18 1.10
C ARG A 50 16.42 8.47 2.41
N LYS A 51 16.20 9.25 3.47
CA LYS A 51 15.76 8.73 4.76
C LYS A 51 14.31 8.23 4.62
N PRO A 52 13.89 7.17 5.34
CA PRO A 52 12.50 6.70 5.29
C PRO A 52 11.46 7.75 5.68
N TRP A 53 11.83 8.72 6.53
CA TRP A 53 10.97 9.85 6.91
C TRP A 53 11.10 11.07 5.97
N ASP A 54 11.63 10.90 4.76
CA ASP A 54 11.53 11.91 3.70
C ASP A 54 10.11 11.85 3.10
N TRP A 55 9.48 13.00 2.89
CA TRP A 55 8.11 13.08 2.36
C TRP A 55 7.96 12.42 0.98
N ARG A 56 9.06 12.33 0.21
CA ARG A 56 9.06 11.66 -1.09
C ARG A 56 8.85 10.16 -0.95
N CYS A 57 9.48 9.52 0.04
CA CYS A 57 9.29 8.09 0.32
C CYS A 57 7.85 7.82 0.75
N TRP A 58 7.30 8.68 1.63
CA TRP A 58 5.90 8.61 2.04
C TRP A 58 4.93 8.76 0.86
N LEU A 59 5.19 9.71 -0.03
CA LEU A 59 4.35 9.93 -1.21
C LEU A 59 4.39 8.73 -2.16
N THR A 60 5.53 8.07 -2.30
CA THR A 60 5.63 6.84 -3.11
C THR A 60 4.72 5.74 -2.56
N VAL A 61 4.65 5.53 -1.24
CA VAL A 61 3.71 4.58 -0.63
C VAL A 61 2.27 4.97 -0.96
N LEU A 62 1.90 6.24 -0.76
CA LEU A 62 0.54 6.72 -1.01
C LEU A 62 0.11 6.50 -2.46
N VAL A 63 0.99 6.82 -3.42
CA VAL A 63 0.69 6.68 -4.85
C VAL A 63 0.52 5.22 -5.22
N ILE A 64 1.44 4.35 -4.78
CA ILE A 64 1.36 2.91 -5.10
C ILE A 64 0.10 2.29 -4.50
N GLU A 65 -0.21 2.60 -3.25
CA GLU A 65 -1.43 2.10 -2.59
C GLU A 65 -2.70 2.60 -3.27
N THR A 66 -2.75 3.90 -3.61
CA THR A 66 -3.92 4.47 -4.31
C THR A 66 -4.12 3.82 -5.68
N VAL A 67 -3.03 3.52 -6.39
CA VAL A 67 -3.10 2.79 -7.66
C VAL A 67 -3.56 1.35 -7.46
N ASN A 68 -3.12 0.68 -6.38
CA ASN A 68 -3.61 -0.65 -6.02
C ASN A 68 -5.13 -0.64 -5.78
N GLU A 69 -5.63 0.24 -4.91
CA GLU A 69 -7.05 0.30 -4.60
C GLU A 69 -7.90 0.76 -5.79
N ALA A 70 -7.39 1.69 -6.60
CA ALA A 70 -8.06 2.08 -7.83
C ALA A 70 -8.14 0.91 -8.82
N TYR A 71 -7.11 0.05 -8.88
CA TYR A 71 -7.16 -1.16 -9.69
C TYR A 71 -8.29 -2.06 -9.18
N ASP A 72 -8.32 -2.38 -7.88
CA ASP A 72 -9.32 -3.28 -7.28
C ASP A 72 -10.76 -2.75 -7.43
N LEU A 73 -10.99 -1.44 -7.26
CA LEU A 73 -12.32 -0.82 -7.47
C LEU A 73 -12.79 -0.83 -8.92
N LEU A 74 -11.85 -0.79 -9.89
CA LEU A 74 -12.17 -0.74 -11.32
C LEU A 74 -12.24 -2.14 -11.97
N GLN A 75 -11.98 -3.22 -11.22
CA GLN A 75 -12.05 -4.60 -11.70
C GLN A 75 -13.51 -5.01 -11.99
N PRO A 76 -13.87 -5.31 -13.27
CA PRO A 76 -15.23 -5.73 -13.60
C PRO A 76 -15.43 -7.25 -13.58
N PHE A 77 -14.34 -8.03 -13.53
CA PHE A 77 -14.36 -9.48 -13.74
C PHE A 77 -14.22 -10.28 -12.42
N TYR A 78 -13.45 -9.76 -11.46
CA TYR A 78 -13.24 -10.36 -10.16
C TYR A 78 -14.07 -9.60 -9.14
N ALA A 79 -15.10 -10.22 -8.58
CA ALA A 79 -15.75 -9.64 -7.40
C ALA A 79 -14.95 -10.10 -6.20
N THR A 80 -14.13 -9.22 -5.67
CA THR A 80 -13.67 -9.31 -4.30
C THR A 80 -14.72 -8.65 -3.40
N ASP A 81 -14.92 -9.18 -2.19
CA ASP A 81 -15.65 -8.47 -1.13
C ASP A 81 -14.92 -7.15 -0.73
N GLU A 82 -13.72 -6.94 -1.27
CA GLU A 82 -12.83 -5.77 -1.14
C GLU A 82 -13.11 -4.66 -2.17
N GLY A 83 -13.85 -4.93 -3.26
CA GLY A 83 -14.16 -3.97 -4.32
C GLY A 83 -15.21 -2.91 -3.92
N ASN A 84 -15.17 -2.42 -2.69
CA ASN A 84 -16.05 -1.38 -2.18
C ASN A 84 -15.26 -0.27 -1.48
N LEU A 85 -15.80 0.95 -1.54
CA LEU A 85 -15.13 2.14 -0.99
C LEU A 85 -14.77 2.01 0.51
N PRO A 86 -15.60 1.42 1.38
CA PRO A 86 -15.22 1.20 2.78
C PRO A 86 -13.98 0.31 2.99
N ALA A 87 -13.86 -0.79 2.24
CA ALA A 87 -12.73 -1.70 2.34
C ALA A 87 -11.45 -1.01 1.86
N SER A 88 -11.46 -0.42 0.66
CA SER A 88 -10.31 0.34 0.14
C SER A 88 -9.89 1.48 1.06
N TRP A 89 -10.83 2.13 1.74
CA TRP A 89 -10.50 3.15 2.73
C TRP A 89 -9.78 2.56 3.94
N PHE A 90 -10.22 1.40 4.44
CA PHE A 90 -9.57 0.69 5.53
C PHE A 90 -8.15 0.24 5.15
N ASP A 91 -7.95 -0.22 3.92
CA ASP A 91 -6.66 -0.67 3.41
C ASP A 91 -5.67 0.49 3.26
N ILE A 92 -6.11 1.61 2.68
CA ILE A 92 -5.32 2.85 2.65
C ILE A 92 -4.91 3.27 4.07
N TRP A 93 -5.84 3.26 5.02
CA TRP A 93 -5.53 3.61 6.40
C TRP A 93 -4.45 2.71 6.99
N ASN A 94 -4.60 1.40 6.80
CA ASN A 94 -3.74 0.42 7.41
C ASN A 94 -2.34 0.40 6.77
N THR A 95 -2.25 0.60 5.45
CA THR A 95 -1.00 0.77 4.71
C THR A 95 -0.28 2.07 5.10
N MET A 96 -1.02 3.18 5.24
CA MET A 96 -0.43 4.52 5.43
C MET A 96 -0.18 4.91 6.88
N LEU A 97 -0.76 4.20 7.86
CA LEU A 97 -0.64 4.56 9.28
C LEU A 97 0.82 4.62 9.73
N CYS A 98 1.57 3.52 9.58
CA CYS A 98 2.97 3.46 9.99
C CYS A 98 3.88 4.44 9.21
N PRO A 99 3.82 4.52 7.86
CA PRO A 99 4.55 5.53 7.09
C PRO A 99 4.30 6.96 7.57
N THR A 100 3.05 7.30 7.89
CA THR A 100 2.68 8.63 8.36
C THR A 100 3.24 8.91 9.75
N VAL A 101 3.13 7.94 10.67
CA VAL A 101 3.75 8.05 12.00
C VAL A 101 5.27 8.26 11.88
N ILE A 102 5.94 7.51 11.02
CA ILE A 102 7.40 7.63 10.80
C ILE A 102 7.74 9.02 10.23
N LEU A 103 7.06 9.46 9.18
CA LEU A 103 7.28 10.78 8.58
C LEU A 103 7.17 11.90 9.62
N LEU A 104 6.11 11.88 10.43
CA LEU A 104 5.84 12.94 11.40
C LEU A 104 6.81 12.87 12.59
N THR A 105 6.99 11.69 13.19
CA THR A 105 7.77 11.56 14.43
C THR A 105 9.28 11.62 14.17
N PHE A 106 9.81 10.82 13.25
CA PHE A 106 11.25 10.80 12.96
C PHE A 106 11.66 12.07 12.21
N GLY A 107 10.81 12.59 11.33
CA GLY A 107 11.03 13.89 10.69
C GLY A 107 11.12 15.03 11.69
N TRP A 108 10.27 15.04 12.71
CA TRP A 108 10.31 16.02 13.79
C TRP A 108 11.53 15.85 14.71
N LEU A 109 11.86 14.61 15.10
CA LEU A 109 13.03 14.32 15.92
C LEU A 109 14.33 14.74 15.23
N ALA A 110 14.47 14.45 13.94
CA ALA A 110 15.62 14.85 13.15
C ALA A 110 15.80 16.38 13.11
N ARG A 111 14.71 17.13 12.85
CA ARG A 111 14.74 18.60 12.85
C ARG A 111 15.14 19.18 14.21
N ARG A 112 14.71 18.54 15.31
CA ARG A 112 15.09 18.94 16.67
C ARG A 112 16.57 18.70 16.96
N ALA A 113 17.15 17.61 16.47
CA ALA A 113 18.57 17.34 16.62
C ALA A 113 19.41 18.41 15.91
N ASP A 114 19.07 18.72 14.65
CA ASP A 114 19.78 19.74 13.85
C ASP A 114 19.72 21.15 14.48
N GLY A 115 18.66 21.45 15.23
CA GLY A 115 18.50 22.73 15.94
C GLY A 115 19.23 22.84 17.27
N ARG A 116 19.70 21.71 17.85
CA ARG A 116 20.50 21.70 19.09
C ARG A 116 22.00 21.88 18.83
N GLU A 117 22.44 21.65 17.59
CA GLU A 117 23.83 21.76 17.16
C GLU A 117 24.19 23.15 16.60
N ARG A 118 23.22 24.08 16.57
CA ARG A 118 23.39 25.48 16.14
C ARG A 118 23.32 26.41 17.34
#